data_AF-A0A2H5XAU2-F1
#
_entry.id   AF-A0A2H5XAU2-F1
#
_cell.length_a   1.000
_cell.length_b   1.000
_cell.length_c   1.000
_cell.angle_alpha   90.00
_cell.angle_beta   90.00
_cell.angle_gamma   90.00
#
_symmetry.space_group_name_H-M   'P 1'
#
loop_
_entity.id
_entity.type
_entity.pdbx_description
1 polymer ?
#
loop_
_entity_poly.entity_id
_entity_poly.type
_entity_poly.pdbx_seq_one_letter_code
_entity_poly.pdbx_strand_id
1 'polypeptide(L)' 'MSVLDAVTDMLRSTYEQGKWTDGQRFFVQVRAYQNTQVVIRLFNMETGVTYDRIYDLADGIIVAEREKGLGGL' A
#
# COMPACT_ATOMS: atom_id res chain seq x y z
N MET A 1 -0.86 8.24 14.07
CA MET A 1 -0.91 8.37 12.60
C MET A 1 -2.35 8.27 12.14
N SER A 2 -2.80 9.06 11.17
CA SER A 2 -4.13 8.89 10.57
C SER A 2 -4.08 7.91 9.38
N VAL A 3 -5.24 7.45 8.92
CA VAL A 3 -5.32 6.61 7.71
C VAL A 3 -4.88 7.37 6.46
N LEU A 4 -5.17 8.66 6.39
CA LEU A 4 -4.70 9.52 5.30
C LEU A 4 -3.17 9.56 5.27
N ASP A 5 -2.53 9.71 6.43
CA ASP A 5 -1.06 9.69 6.54
C ASP A 5 -0.50 8.34 6.07
N ALA A 6 -1.12 7.23 6.46
CA ALA A 6 -0.72 5.89 6.04
C ALA A 6 -0.87 5.68 4.51
N VAL A 7 -1.95 6.19 3.91
CA VAL A 7 -2.13 6.16 2.44
C VAL A 7 -1.06 6.99 1.74
N THR A 8 -0.80 8.20 2.23
CA THR A 8 0.22 9.08 1.65
C THR A 8 1.62 8.49 1.79
N ASP A 9 1.95 7.91 2.95
CA ASP A 9 3.19 7.19 3.17
C ASP A 9 3.35 6.03 2.17
N MET A 10 2.32 5.21 2.01
CA MET A 10 2.36 4.09 1.07
C MET A 10 2.64 4.53 -0.37
N LEU A 11 1.98 5.61 -0.82
CA LEU A 11 2.18 6.16 -2.16
C LEU A 11 3.60 6.72 -2.34
N ARG A 12 4.06 7.53 -1.38
CA ARG A 12 5.42 8.10 -1.38
C ARG A 12 6.48 7.01 -1.42
N SER A 13 6.37 6.04 -0.51
CA SER A 13 7.30 4.92 -0.42
C SER A 13 7.33 4.08 -1.70
N THR A 14 6.18 3.85 -2.33
CA THR A 14 6.11 3.12 -3.61
C THR A 14 6.83 3.89 -4.72
N TYR A 15 6.67 5.21 -4.77
CA TYR A 15 7.38 6.06 -5.72
C TYR A 15 8.89 6.08 -5.47
N GLU A 16 9.32 6.32 -4.23
CA GLU A 16 10.74 6.36 -3.84
C GLU A 16 11.46 5.02 -4.07
N GLN A 17 10.75 3.90 -3.99
CA GLN A 17 11.29 2.57 -4.31
C GLN A 17 11.37 2.29 -5.82
N GLY A 18 10.97 3.22 -6.68
CA GLY A 18 10.94 3.04 -8.14
C GLY A 18 9.84 2.08 -8.62
N LYS A 19 8.89 1.72 -7.74
CA LYS A 19 7.76 0.83 -8.06
C LYS A 19 6.58 1.56 -8.71
N TRP A 20 6.61 2.89 -8.69
CA TRP A 20 5.73 3.78 -9.43
C TRP A 20 6.57 4.65 -10.36
N THR A 21 6.39 4.48 -11.67
CA THR A 21 6.95 5.36 -12.70
C THR A 21 5.91 6.31 -13.29
N ASP A 22 6.34 7.46 -13.79
CA ASP A 22 5.45 8.43 -14.44
C ASP A 22 4.57 7.78 -15.52
N GLY A 23 3.29 8.18 -15.55
CA GLY A 23 2.28 7.64 -16.46
C GLY A 23 1.58 6.36 -16.00
N GLN A 24 2.05 5.71 -14.92
CA GLN A 24 1.33 4.60 -14.30
C GLN A 24 0.18 5.12 -13.42
N ARG A 25 -0.89 4.33 -13.38
CA ARG A 25 -2.10 4.59 -12.61
C ARG A 25 -2.24 3.55 -11.52
N PHE A 26 -2.69 4.02 -10.37
CA PHE A 26 -2.85 3.18 -9.21
C PHE A 26 -4.26 3.28 -8.66
N PHE A 27 -4.79 2.13 -8.26
CA PHE A 27 -5.97 2.05 -7.43
C PHE A 27 -5.55 1.86 -5.97
N VAL A 28 -5.99 2.75 -5.10
CA VAL A 28 -5.75 2.69 -3.64
C VAL A 28 -7.03 2.26 -2.95
N GLN A 29 -6.92 1.30 -2.04
CA GLN A 29 -8.04 0.84 -1.23
C GLN A 29 -7.63 0.66 0.22
N VAL A 30 -8.36 1.28 1.14
CA VAL A 30 -8.37 0.88 2.54
C VAL A 30 -9.27 -0.35 2.67
N ARG A 31 -8.69 -1.52 2.93
CA ARG A 31 -9.39 -2.82 2.86
C ARG A 31 -10.08 -3.22 4.16
N ALA A 32 -9.46 -2.90 5.30
CA ALA A 32 -9.97 -3.28 6.60
C ALA A 32 -9.40 -2.41 7.71
N TYR A 33 -10.16 -2.32 8.80
CA TYR A 33 -9.74 -1.75 10.08
C TYR A 33 -9.82 -2.83 11.14
N GLN A 34 -8.77 -2.99 11.94
CA GLN A 34 -8.73 -3.92 13.07
C GLN A 34 -8.03 -3.23 14.23
N ASN A 35 -8.81 -2.74 15.20
CA ASN A 35 -8.30 -1.94 16.33
C ASN A 35 -7.49 -0.73 15.84
N THR A 36 -6.19 -0.68 16.17
CA THR A 36 -5.24 0.34 15.75
C THR A 36 -4.67 0.09 14.36
N GLN A 37 -4.96 -1.07 13.73
CA GLN A 37 -4.36 -1.45 12.47
C GLN A 37 -5.26 -1.16 11.27
N VAL A 38 -4.65 -0.74 10.17
CA VAL A 38 -5.31 -0.55 8.87
C VAL A 38 -4.59 -1.33 7.79
N VAL A 39 -5.37 -2.03 6.96
CA VAL A 39 -4.87 -2.75 5.79
C VAL A 39 -5.09 -1.88 4.56
N ILE A 40 -4.03 -1.48 3.87
CA ILE A 40 -4.09 -0.67 2.65
C ILE A 40 -3.56 -1.49 1.49
N ARG A 41 -4.25 -1.40 0.36
CA ARG A 41 -3.85 -1.96 -0.92
C ARG A 41 -3.55 -0.85 -1.90
N LEU A 42 -2.44 -1.03 -2.60
CA LEU A 42 -2.07 -0.26 -3.78
C LEU A 42 -1.95 -1.24 -4.96
N PHE A 43 -2.78 -1.05 -5.97
CA PHE A 43 -2.79 -1.88 -7.17
C PHE A 43 -2.32 -1.06 -8.37
N ASN A 44 -1.24 -1.49 -9.01
CA ASN A 44 -0.75 -0.91 -10.25
C ASN A 44 -1.58 -1.45 -11.41
N MET A 45 -2.31 -0.56 -12.09
CA MET A 45 -3.26 -0.96 -13.12
C MET A 45 -2.58 -1.39 -14.42
N GLU A 46 -1.33 -0.99 -14.63
CA GLU A 46 -0.55 -1.29 -15.83
C GLU A 46 0.22 -2.61 -15.70
N THR A 47 0.75 -2.92 -14.51
CA THR A 47 1.56 -4.14 -14.28
C THR A 47 0.76 -5.26 -13.64
N GLY A 48 -0.42 -4.98 -13.08
CA GLY A 48 -1.20 -5.92 -12.30
C GLY A 48 -0.59 -6.26 -10.94
N VAL A 49 0.51 -5.60 -10.54
CA VAL A 49 1.15 -5.83 -9.24
C VAL A 49 0.31 -5.19 -8.13
N THR A 50 0.13 -5.95 -7.06
CA THR A 50 -0.54 -5.50 -5.84
C THR A 50 0.46 -5.41 -4.70
N TYR A 51 0.45 -4.28 -4.01
CA TYR A 51 1.14 -4.07 -2.74
C TYR A 51 0.08 -3.99 -1.64
N ASP A 52 0.14 -4.89 -0.67
CA ASP A 52 -0.69 -4.84 0.54
C ASP A 52 0.22 -4.43 1.71
N ARG A 53 -0.17 -3.43 2.50
CA ARG A 53 0.52 -3.03 3.74
C ARG A 53 -0.44 -2.99 4.92
N ILE A 54 0.08 -3.38 6.08
CA ILE A 54 -0.60 -3.24 7.37
C ILE A 54 0.14 -2.17 8.16
N TYR A 55 -0.56 -1.11 8.52
CA TYR A 55 -0.05 -0.04 9.37
C TYR A 55 -0.65 -0.16 10.76
N ASP A 56 0.15 -0.01 11.81
CA ASP A 56 -0.36 0.31 13.15
C ASP A 56 -0.42 1.83 13.30
N LEU A 57 -1.62 2.36 13.48
CA LEU A 57 -1.89 3.79 13.56
C LEU A 57 -1.49 4.40 14.90
N ALA A 58 -1.43 3.60 15.98
CA ALA A 58 -1.02 4.09 17.30
C ALA A 58 0.48 4.35 17.33
N ASP A 59 1.28 3.39 16.83
CA ASP A 59 2.73 3.49 16.81
C ASP A 59 3.27 4.15 15.53
N GLY A 60 2.44 4.27 14.50
CA GLY A 60 2.83 4.87 13.22
C GLY A 60 3.85 4.04 12.44
N ILE A 61 3.78 2.71 12.56
CA ILE A 61 4.74 1.78 11.95
C ILE A 61 4.06 0.87 10.93
N ILE A 62 4.86 0.36 9.98
CA ILE A 62 4.45 -0.73 9.09
C ILE A 62 4.66 -2.05 9.85
N VAL A 63 3.57 -2.79 10.07
CA VAL A 63 3.58 -4.09 10.75
C VAL A 63 3.90 -5.21 9.77
N ALA A 64 3.40 -5.11 8.55
CA ALA A 64 3.63 -6.10 7.50
C ALA A 64 3.47 -5.47 6.12
N GLU A 65 4.21 -5.99 5.15
CA GLU A 65 4.02 -5.70 3.74
C GLU A 65 4.07 -6.97 2.89
N ARG A 66 3.31 -6.98 1.80
CA ARG A 66 3.29 -8.07 0.85
C ARG A 66 3.13 -7.54 -0.56
N GLU A 67 4.01 -8.01 -1.44
CA GLU A 67 3.91 -7.80 -2.88
C GLU A 67 3.34 -9.06 -3.54
N LYS A 68 2.45 -8.89 -4.52
CA LYS A 68 1.89 -9.97 -5.34
C LYS A 68 1.90 -9.56 -6.81
N GLY A 69 2.61 -10.30 -7.65
CA GLY A 69 2.56 -10.16 -9.11
C GLY A 69 1.55 -11.12 -9.76
N LEU A 70 1.40 -11.02 -11.08
CA LEU A 70 0.52 -11.86 -11.90
C LEU A 70 0.93 -13.36 -11.98
N GLY A 71 2.03 -13.78 -11.34
CA GLY A 71 2.63 -15.11 -11.51
C GLY A 71 2.53 -16.05 -10.31
N GLY A 72 1.38 -16.16 -9.65
CA GLY A 72 1.20 -17.04 -8.49
C GLY A 72 -0.17 -17.71 -8.46
N LEU A 73 -0.37 -18.66 -9.37
CA LEU A 73 -1.32 -19.77 -9.23
C LEU A 73 -0.52 -21.07 -9.12
#